data_AF-A0A914DY69-F1
#
_entry.id   AF-A0A914DY69-F1
#
_cell.length_a   1.000
_cell.length_b   1.000
_cell.length_c   1.000
_cell.angle_alpha   90.00
_cell.angle_beta   90.00
_cell.angle_gamma   90.00
#
_symmetry.space_group_name_H-M   'P 1'
#
loop_
_entity.id
_entity.type
_entity.pdbx_description
1 polymer ?
#
loop_
_entity_poly.entity_id
_entity_poly.type
_entity_poly.pdbx_seq_one_letter_code
_entity_poly.pdbx_strand_id
1 'polypeptide(L)'
;MSHEITRVPESEITRRERHLMAHTRPYKLHDPFTWSYRAKCGAGAVSTCVFGSIVYSAWYRTPWYFGLAYKVVGTTAAATVAYFLGYAREHQSRTRDAVINHYMELYPEDFKQVNDYHGRPYSAVMLPWFPRRAQYNAYNKIDNSDYD
;
A
#
# COMPACT_ATOMS: atom_id res chain seq x y z
N MET A 1 6.76 27.68 24.58
CA MET A 1 8.06 27.00 24.61
C MET A 1 7.96 25.47 24.53
N SER A 2 6.76 24.86 24.48
CA SER A 2 6.57 23.39 24.44
C SER A 2 6.40 22.78 23.04
N HIS A 3 6.26 23.59 21.99
CA HIS A 3 5.97 23.09 20.63
C HIS A 3 7.20 22.56 19.86
N GLU A 4 8.42 22.95 20.26
CA GLU A 4 9.64 22.48 19.58
C GLU A 4 9.99 21.03 19.91
N ILE A 5 9.54 20.51 21.06
CA ILE A 5 9.86 19.14 21.52
C ILE A 5 9.02 18.09 20.77
N THR A 6 7.82 18.44 20.29
CA THR A 6 6.92 17.52 19.57
C THR A 6 7.06 17.58 18.05
N ARG A 7 7.75 18.58 17.50
CA ARG A 7 7.93 18.76 16.06
C ARG A 7 9.00 17.80 15.56
N VAL A 8 8.65 16.94 14.61
CA VAL A 8 9.62 16.09 13.92
C VAL A 8 10.56 16.99 13.11
N PRO A 9 11.89 16.83 13.21
CA PRO A 9 12.82 17.65 12.44
C PRO A 9 12.65 17.38 10.94
N GLU A 10 12.85 18.41 10.13
CA GLU A 10 12.65 18.33 8.67
C GLU A 10 13.51 17.24 8.01
N SER A 11 14.75 17.06 8.50
CA SER A 11 15.64 15.99 8.05
C SER A 11 15.05 14.58 8.22
N GLU A 12 14.28 14.37 9.28
CA GLU A 12 13.63 13.10 9.56
C GLU A 12 12.39 12.89 8.68
N ILE A 13 11.69 13.96 8.32
CA ILE A 13 10.58 13.92 7.35
C ILE A 13 11.12 13.53 5.97
N THR A 14 12.15 14.22 5.48
CA THR A 14 12.78 13.91 4.19
C THR A 14 13.32 12.47 4.17
N ARG A 15 13.88 11.98 5.29
CA ARG A 15 14.30 10.57 5.40
C ARG A 15 13.13 9.61 5.20
N ARG A 16 11.97 9.88 5.81
CA ARG A 16 10.76 9.05 5.70
C ARG A 16 10.20 9.08 4.29
N GLU A 17 10.08 10.24 3.68
CA GLU A 17 9.60 10.38 2.30
C GLU A 17 10.51 9.66 1.30
N ARG A 18 11.82 9.83 1.44
CA ARG A 18 12.81 9.07 0.68
C ARG A 18 12.61 7.57 0.88
N HIS A 19 12.31 7.12 2.10
CA HIS A 19 12.03 5.72 2.35
C HIS A 19 10.72 5.24 1.72
N LEU A 20 9.73 6.11 1.50
CA LEU A 20 8.49 5.75 0.83
C LEU A 20 8.67 5.56 -0.68
N MET A 21 9.59 6.31 -1.29
CA MET A 21 9.90 6.21 -2.71
C MET A 21 10.45 4.82 -3.10
N ALA A 22 10.04 4.36 -4.28
CA ALA A 22 10.58 3.13 -4.86
C ALA A 22 12.09 3.28 -5.13
N HIS A 23 12.85 2.19 -4.94
CA HIS A 23 14.31 2.11 -5.16
C HIS A 23 15.23 2.84 -4.19
N THR A 24 14.69 3.65 -3.28
CA THR A 24 15.50 4.29 -2.23
C THR A 24 15.62 3.40 -0.98
N ARG A 25 14.72 2.41 -0.81
CA ARG A 25 14.78 1.47 0.30
C ARG A 25 15.98 0.53 0.17
N PRO A 26 16.70 0.23 1.26
CA PRO A 26 17.74 -0.78 1.24
C PRO A 26 17.12 -2.14 0.92
N TYR A 27 17.73 -2.87 -0.01
CA TYR A 27 17.30 -4.21 -0.37
C TYR A 27 17.49 -5.16 0.82
N LYS A 28 16.43 -5.85 1.23
CA LYS A 28 16.46 -6.87 2.27
C LYS A 28 15.95 -8.19 1.71
N LEU A 29 16.75 -9.23 1.79
CA LEU A 29 16.40 -10.54 1.23
C LEU A 29 15.12 -11.12 1.85
N HIS A 30 14.94 -11.02 3.17
CA HIS A 30 13.79 -11.59 3.88
C HIS A 30 12.50 -10.79 3.75
N ASP A 31 12.55 -9.54 3.26
CA ASP A 31 11.39 -8.67 3.11
C ASP A 31 11.03 -8.52 1.63
N PRO A 32 10.00 -9.23 1.13
CA PRO A 32 9.60 -9.19 -0.27
C PRO A 32 9.19 -7.79 -0.72
N PHE A 33 8.76 -6.91 0.19
CA PHE A 33 8.34 -5.56 -0.16
C PHE A 33 9.52 -4.66 -0.54
N THR A 34 10.74 -4.98 -0.10
CA THR A 34 11.96 -4.24 -0.46
C THR A 34 12.55 -4.64 -1.82
N TRP A 35 12.08 -5.74 -2.40
CA TRP A 35 12.62 -6.22 -3.66
C TRP A 35 12.26 -5.30 -4.83
N SER A 36 13.13 -5.26 -5.84
CA SER A 36 12.85 -4.57 -7.10
C SER A 36 11.62 -5.16 -7.79
N TYR A 37 10.93 -4.37 -8.61
CA TYR A 37 9.76 -4.84 -9.35
C TYR A 37 10.08 -6.03 -10.24
N ARG A 38 11.27 -6.06 -10.85
CA ARG A 38 11.77 -7.18 -11.64
C ARG A 38 11.85 -8.47 -10.84
N ALA A 39 12.46 -8.41 -9.66
CA ALA A 39 12.60 -9.56 -8.77
C ALA A 39 11.23 -10.04 -8.27
N LYS A 40 10.32 -9.11 -7.92
CA LYS A 40 8.94 -9.44 -7.52
C LYS A 40 8.18 -10.14 -8.64
N CYS A 41 8.22 -9.62 -9.86
CA CYS A 41 7.54 -10.23 -11.00
C CYS A 41 8.12 -11.61 -11.34
N GLY A 42 9.45 -11.75 -11.34
CA GLY A 42 10.11 -13.04 -11.56
C GLY A 42 9.74 -14.07 -10.48
N ALA A 43 9.85 -13.70 -9.20
CA ALA A 43 9.50 -14.58 -8.08
C ALA A 43 8.01 -14.95 -8.08
N GLY A 44 7.13 -13.98 -8.37
CA GLY A 44 5.70 -14.21 -8.54
C GLY A 44 5.42 -15.23 -9.64
N ALA A 45 6.01 -15.06 -10.83
CA ALA A 45 5.85 -16.00 -11.92
C ALA A 45 6.32 -17.42 -11.56
N VAL A 46 7.49 -17.55 -10.93
CA VAL A 46 7.98 -18.86 -10.45
C VAL A 46 6.98 -19.48 -9.47
N SER A 47 6.49 -18.72 -8.48
CA SER A 47 5.53 -19.23 -7.51
C SER A 47 4.24 -19.72 -8.17
N THR A 48 3.69 -18.96 -9.12
CA THR A 48 2.47 -19.32 -9.84
C THR A 48 2.70 -20.55 -10.73
N CYS A 49 3.84 -20.67 -11.41
CA CYS A 49 4.13 -21.82 -12.25
C CYS A 49 4.39 -23.10 -11.42
N VAL A 50 5.10 -23.00 -10.29
CA VAL A 50 5.32 -24.13 -9.38
C VAL A 50 4.00 -24.58 -8.78
N PHE A 51 3.21 -23.64 -8.25
CA PHE A 51 1.88 -23.94 -7.71
C PHE A 51 0.96 -24.57 -8.76
N GLY A 52 0.90 -23.97 -9.96
CA GLY A 52 0.15 -24.51 -11.09
C GLY A 52 0.60 -25.92 -11.49
N SER A 53 1.91 -26.21 -11.42
CA SER A 53 2.44 -27.55 -11.68
C SER A 53 2.00 -28.58 -10.64
N ILE A 54 1.92 -28.20 -9.36
CA ILE A 54 1.42 -29.06 -8.29
C ILE A 54 -0.07 -29.34 -8.49
N VAL A 55 -0.87 -28.31 -8.75
CA VAL A 55 -2.31 -28.44 -9.00
C VAL A 55 -2.57 -29.29 -10.25
N TYR A 56 -1.85 -29.06 -11.33
CA TYR A 56 -1.93 -29.86 -12.55
C TYR A 56 -1.61 -31.34 -12.27
N SER A 57 -0.53 -31.61 -11.54
CA SER A 57 -0.14 -32.98 -11.22
C SER A 57 -1.18 -33.68 -10.35
N ALA A 58 -1.76 -32.96 -9.38
CA ALA A 58 -2.85 -33.46 -8.54
C ALA A 58 -4.13 -33.76 -9.35
N TRP A 59 -4.48 -32.89 -10.30
CA TRP A 59 -5.65 -33.06 -11.16
C TRP A 59 -5.55 -34.30 -12.06
N TYR A 60 -4.41 -34.46 -12.74
CA TYR A 60 -4.16 -35.59 -13.63
C TYR A 60 -3.67 -36.85 -12.90
N ARG A 61 -3.62 -36.83 -11.56
CA ARG A 61 -3.12 -37.93 -10.72
C ARG A 61 -1.73 -38.44 -11.14
N THR A 62 -0.90 -37.54 -11.65
CA THR A 62 0.49 -37.84 -12.02
C THR A 62 1.43 -37.54 -10.85
N PRO A 63 2.52 -38.30 -10.69
CA PRO A 63 3.48 -37.99 -9.64
C PRO A 63 4.11 -36.62 -9.87
N TRP A 64 4.38 -35.87 -8.79
CA TRP A 64 4.81 -34.47 -8.87
C TRP A 64 6.09 -34.26 -9.70
N TYR A 65 7.00 -35.24 -9.67
CA TYR A 65 8.28 -35.24 -10.40
C TYR A 65 8.16 -35.58 -11.89
N PHE A 66 6.97 -36.00 -12.36
CA PHE A 66 6.75 -36.32 -13.77
C PHE A 66 7.03 -35.10 -14.64
N GLY A 67 7.90 -35.25 -15.64
CA GLY A 67 8.27 -34.19 -16.57
C GLY A 67 9.04 -33.02 -15.93
N LEU A 68 9.78 -33.25 -14.84
CA LEU A 68 10.48 -32.20 -14.09
C LEU A 68 11.34 -31.29 -14.98
N ALA A 69 12.08 -31.86 -15.94
CA ALA A 69 12.92 -31.09 -16.85
C ALA A 69 12.10 -30.06 -17.65
N TYR A 70 10.97 -30.46 -18.23
CA TYR A 70 10.08 -29.56 -18.97
C TYR A 70 9.43 -28.52 -18.06
N LYS A 71 9.07 -28.89 -16.83
CA LYS A 71 8.52 -27.96 -15.84
C LYS A 71 9.55 -26.89 -15.46
N VAL A 72 10.81 -27.26 -15.24
CA VAL A 72 11.90 -26.31 -14.93
C VAL A 72 12.21 -25.40 -16.12
N VAL A 73 12.23 -25.94 -17.35
CA VAL A 73 12.41 -25.11 -18.55
C VAL A 73 11.23 -24.13 -18.73
N GLY A 74 10.00 -24.60 -18.54
CA GLY A 74 8.81 -23.75 -18.63
C GLY A 74 8.77 -22.67 -17.56
N THR A 75 9.10 -23.00 -16.31
CA THR A 75 9.13 -22.03 -15.21
C THR A 75 10.23 -20.99 -15.38
N THR A 76 11.42 -21.39 -15.83
CA THR A 76 12.52 -20.45 -16.12
C THR A 76 12.18 -19.52 -17.27
N ALA A 77 11.59 -20.02 -18.36
CA ALA A 77 11.12 -19.19 -19.47
C ALA A 77 10.02 -18.20 -19.03
N ALA A 78 9.06 -18.64 -18.22
CA ALA A 78 8.03 -17.75 -17.67
C ALA A 78 8.64 -16.68 -16.75
N ALA A 79 9.62 -17.05 -15.92
CA ALA A 79 10.30 -16.14 -15.02
C ALA A 79 11.10 -15.07 -15.77
N THR A 80 11.78 -15.42 -16.86
CA THR A 80 12.52 -14.44 -17.68
C THR A 80 11.57 -13.45 -18.36
N VAL A 81 10.46 -13.91 -18.93
CA VAL A 81 9.43 -13.02 -19.50
C VAL A 81 8.87 -12.08 -18.43
N ALA A 82 8.54 -12.61 -17.25
CA ALA A 82 8.06 -11.81 -16.13
C ALA A 82 9.09 -10.79 -15.63
N TYR A 83 10.39 -11.13 -15.67
CA TYR A 83 11.47 -10.21 -15.34
C TYR A 83 11.48 -9.00 -16.29
N PHE A 84 11.35 -9.22 -17.60
CA PHE A 84 11.27 -8.14 -18.60
C PHE A 84 10.00 -7.30 -18.47
N LEU A 85 8.86 -7.91 -18.16
CA LEU A 85 7.63 -7.18 -17.85
C LEU A 85 7.81 -6.30 -16.60
N GLY A 86 8.47 -6.83 -15.57
CA GLY A 86 8.83 -6.07 -14.38
C GLY A 86 9.77 -4.91 -14.68
N TYR A 87 10.69 -5.08 -15.64
CA TYR A 87 11.60 -4.02 -16.10
C TYR A 87 10.83 -2.87 -16.77
N ALA A 88 9.92 -3.19 -17.69
CA ALA A 88 9.10 -2.19 -18.39
C ALA A 88 8.20 -1.43 -17.40
N ARG A 89 7.56 -2.15 -16.48
CA ARG A 89 6.73 -1.55 -15.42
C ARG A 89 7.54 -0.62 -14.52
N GLU A 90 8.74 -1.03 -14.15
CA GLU A 90 9.65 -0.21 -13.35
C GLU A 90 10.03 1.09 -14.06
N HIS A 91 10.33 1.02 -15.36
CA HIS A 91 10.62 2.20 -16.16
C HIS A 91 9.43 3.17 -16.19
N GLN A 92 8.22 2.66 -16.46
CA GLN A 92 7.01 3.49 -16.45
C GLN A 92 6.76 4.18 -15.10
N SER A 93 6.90 3.44 -13.99
CA SER A 93 6.71 4.02 -12.65
C SER A 93 7.73 5.12 -12.34
N ARG A 94 9.01 4.94 -12.72
CA ARG A 94 10.03 5.98 -12.52
C ARG A 94 9.73 7.24 -13.33
N THR A 95 9.35 7.08 -14.60
CA THR A 95 9.01 8.23 -15.45
C THR A 95 7.81 8.98 -14.89
N ARG A 96 6.77 8.27 -14.45
CA ARG A 96 5.61 8.88 -13.79
C ARG A 96 6.00 9.68 -12.56
N ASP A 97 6.78 9.07 -11.66
CA ASP A 97 7.15 9.72 -10.40
C ASP A 97 8.08 10.92 -10.64
N ALA A 98 8.98 10.85 -11.63
CA ALA A 98 9.82 11.97 -12.03
C ALA A 98 9.00 13.15 -12.58
N VAL A 99 7.99 12.89 -13.42
CA VAL A 99 7.09 13.93 -13.95
C VAL A 99 6.28 14.58 -12.83
N ILE A 100 5.74 13.79 -11.89
CA ILE A 100 5.00 14.31 -10.75
C ILE A 100 5.90 15.20 -9.88
N ASN A 101 7.09 14.73 -9.52
CA ASN A 101 8.02 15.51 -8.71
C ASN A 101 8.39 16.83 -9.40
N HIS A 102 8.70 16.78 -10.70
CA HIS A 102 9.01 17.98 -11.48
C HIS A 102 7.84 18.97 -11.52
N TYR A 103 6.60 18.48 -11.65
CA TYR A 103 5.41 19.33 -11.63
C TYR A 103 5.19 19.99 -10.27
N MET A 104 5.42 19.26 -9.18
CA MET A 104 5.34 19.80 -7.81
C MET A 104 6.38 20.89 -7.55
N GLU A 105 7.57 20.76 -8.14
CA GLU A 105 8.63 21.77 -8.09
C GLU A 105 8.28 23.03 -8.91
N LEU A 106 7.61 22.86 -10.06
CA LEU A 106 7.26 23.95 -10.97
C LEU A 106 6.10 24.81 -10.44
N TYR A 107 5.11 24.18 -9.80
CA TYR A 107 3.90 24.84 -9.29
C TYR A 107 3.71 24.59 -7.78
N PRO A 108 4.61 25.09 -6.92
CA PRO A 108 4.51 24.86 -5.48
C PRO A 108 3.23 25.45 -4.86
N GLU A 109 2.63 26.47 -5.50
CA GLU A 109 1.40 27.09 -5.03
C GLU A 109 0.17 26.18 -5.02
N ASP A 110 0.10 25.20 -5.94
CA ASP A 110 -1.01 24.25 -6.02
C ASP A 110 -0.94 23.20 -4.90
N PHE A 111 0.26 22.96 -4.36
CA PHE A 111 0.54 21.89 -3.39
C PHE A 111 0.76 22.39 -1.96
N LYS A 112 0.39 23.64 -1.64
CA LYS A 112 0.56 24.23 -0.29
C LYS A 112 0.00 23.36 0.84
N GLN A 113 -1.10 22.65 0.59
CA GLN A 113 -1.75 21.78 1.60
C GLN A 113 -1.01 20.45 1.80
N VAL A 114 -0.40 19.91 0.75
CA VAL A 114 0.34 18.65 0.80
C VAL A 114 1.72 18.86 1.44
N ASN A 115 2.35 20.00 1.14
CA ASN A 115 3.65 20.38 1.67
C ASN A 115 3.58 20.92 3.12
N ASP A 116 2.38 21.13 3.66
CA ASP A 116 2.19 21.53 5.07
C ASP A 116 2.22 20.29 5.99
N TYR A 117 3.43 19.85 6.35
CA TYR A 117 3.66 18.69 7.23
C TYR A 117 3.12 18.85 8.64
N HIS A 118 2.91 20.08 9.09
CA HIS A 118 2.46 20.37 10.45
C HIS A 118 0.96 20.60 10.52
N GLY A 119 0.34 20.87 9.36
CA GLY A 119 -1.10 20.95 9.18
C GLY A 119 -1.74 22.03 10.05
N ARG A 120 -3.07 21.99 10.11
CA ARG A 120 -3.85 22.85 11.00
C ARG A 120 -3.89 22.23 12.40
N PRO A 121 -3.79 23.05 13.47
CA PRO A 121 -3.96 22.54 14.82
C PRO A 121 -5.35 21.90 14.97
N TYR A 122 -5.46 20.84 15.78
CA TYR A 122 -6.75 20.15 15.98
C TYR A 122 -7.87 21.10 16.44
N SER A 123 -7.55 22.16 17.17
CA SER A 123 -8.51 23.20 17.54
C SER A 123 -9.19 23.90 16.35
N ALA A 124 -8.52 23.96 15.20
CA ALA A 124 -9.05 24.57 13.98
C ALA A 124 -9.82 23.57 13.08
N VAL A 125 -9.77 22.27 13.38
CA VAL A 125 -10.36 21.20 12.55
C VAL A 125 -11.45 20.43 13.30
N MET A 126 -11.38 20.38 14.63
CA MET A 126 -12.34 19.65 15.46
C MET A 126 -13.74 20.24 15.27
N LEU A 127 -14.61 19.44 14.68
CA LEU A 127 -16.04 19.69 14.68
C LEU A 127 -16.57 19.57 16.11
N PRO A 128 -17.62 20.33 16.48
CA PRO A 128 -18.25 20.18 17.77
C PRO A 128 -18.72 18.73 17.96
N TRP A 129 -18.36 18.13 19.10
CA TRP A 129 -18.74 16.77 19.42
C TRP A 129 -20.22 16.70 19.80
N PHE A 130 -21.02 15.96 19.02
CA PHE A 130 -22.41 15.69 19.33
C PHE A 130 -22.55 14.27 19.89
N PRO A 131 -22.66 14.09 21.22
CA PRO A 131 -22.86 12.77 21.79
C PRO A 131 -24.21 12.19 21.35
N ARG A 132 -24.23 10.91 20.96
CA ARG A 132 -25.47 10.15 20.83
C ARG A 132 -26.00 9.89 22.25
N ARG A 133 -26.84 10.79 22.75
CA ARG A 133 -27.62 10.52 23.97
C ARG A 133 -28.60 9.41 23.61
N ALA A 134 -28.55 8.28 24.30
CA ALA A 134 -29.64 7.33 24.23
C ALA A 134 -30.90 8.10 24.64
N GLN A 135 -31.83 8.30 23.71
CA GLN A 135 -33.19 8.65 24.09
C GLN A 135 -33.67 7.48 24.96
N TYR A 136 -33.69 7.67 26.28
CA TYR A 136 -34.58 6.86 27.10
C TYR A 136 -35.97 7.15 26.54
N ASN A 137 -36.58 6.17 25.87
CA ASN A 137 -38.02 6.17 25.69
C ASN A 137 -38.58 6.19 27.13
N ALA A 138 -38.90 7.37 27.63
CA ALA A 138 -39.68 7.50 28.85
C ALA A 138 -40.98 6.77 28.54
N TYR A 139 -41.16 5.62 29.19
CA TYR A 139 -42.37 4.82 29.10
C TYR A 139 -43.46 5.60 29.82
N ASN A 140 -44.04 6.60 29.16
CA ASN A 140 -45.21 7.31 29.66
C ASN A 140 -46.38 6.33 29.52
N LYS A 141 -46.65 5.62 30.62
CA LYS A 141 -47.95 5.00 30.87
C LYS A 141 -48.97 6.13 30.76
N ILE A 142 -49.83 6.08 29.75
CA ILE A 142 -50.97 6.98 29.65
C ILE A 142 -51.97 6.47 30.68
N ASP A 143 -52.04 7.11 31.86
CA ASP A 143 -53.12 6.89 32.79
C ASP A 143 -54.36 7.59 32.22
N ASN A 144 -55.31 6.81 31.72
CA ASN A 144 -56.60 7.27 31.19
C ASN A 144 -57.55 7.63 32.35
N SER A 145 -57.21 8.62 33.18
CA SER A 145 -58.11 9.09 34.26
C SER A 145 -58.98 10.29 33.88
N ASP A 146 -58.75 10.91 32.72
CA ASP A 146 -59.31 12.25 32.44
C ASP A 146 -60.36 12.25 31.31
N TYR A 147 -61.17 11.19 31.21
CA TYR A 147 -62.42 11.23 30.45
C TYR A 147 -63.58 10.74 31.33
N ASP A 148 -64.03 11.61 32.23
CA ASP A 148 -65.40 11.70 32.73
C ASP A 148 -65.90 13.15 32.56
#